data_AF-A0A329K5K8-F1
#
_entry.id   AF-A0A329K5K8-F1
#
_cell.length_a   1.000
_cell.length_b   1.000
_cell.length_c   1.000
_cell.angle_alpha   90.00
_cell.angle_beta   90.00
_cell.angle_gamma   90.00
#
_symmetry.space_group_name_H-M   'P 1'
#
loop_
_entity.id
_entity.type
_entity.pdbx_description
1 polymer ?
#
loop_
_entity_poly.entity_id
_entity_poly.type
_entity_poly.pdbx_seq_one_letter_code
_entity_poly.pdbx_strand_id
1 'polypeptide(L)'
;MVPGLCLVAGGFLVSGDAGDDPVAAVDALVAAAGPGLDPPAIQRRDAVLVTGPWMAGVTAVADALRKRLPQHTFVESADLGPGEVPIAVVFVVSAAANLTQSDCALLDAATEHTDAIVGVVSKIDVHLNWRDIVAANCDALGTHAARYARAPWVGAAALPDLGDPDVDDLVAAVAAQLDDPDLARRNRLRAWESRLQTLARRFDREVEGSGRRARVEALREERSTALQQRRQAKSERTITLRGQIQQARVALSHSARNRCASVRTELQEHAAGLSRRNMPGFEADAYEALEEVVAEVSRDTDVKLAEVAQAVHVPMDLPPLEQLPTVDAAPPPLKSRRQETWLMVVLGVGFGLGVALTLSRLMSGVASRLNPALAVVAALACVAISLALTYMVINIRALLHDRSLLDRWTGDVTAALQSVVEELVATRVLVAESVLSKGLLAQDEAENAEVSASVGVIDAELREHALAAARAAAARDREMPAVTAALAVVRAELGEPGIREDESHAEEGGADDTEKPASRSEDGGPSGSSESLL
;
A
#
# COMPACT_ATOMS: atom_id res chain seq x y z
N MET A 1 -27.30 68.12 -29.29
CA MET A 1 -27.11 69.37 -28.52
C MET A 1 -25.64 69.43 -28.12
N VAL A 2 -24.99 70.49 -28.59
CA VAL A 2 -23.56 70.89 -28.57
C VAL A 2 -23.25 71.54 -27.19
N PRO A 3 -22.04 71.98 -26.77
CA PRO A 3 -20.60 71.77 -27.12
C PRO A 3 -19.76 71.36 -25.86
N GLY A 4 -18.42 71.21 -25.84
CA GLY A 4 -17.41 71.75 -26.73
C GLY A 4 -15.98 71.26 -26.50
N LEU A 5 -15.24 71.33 -27.61
CA LEU A 5 -13.80 71.42 -27.67
C LEU A 5 -13.28 72.59 -26.85
N CYS A 6 -12.15 72.38 -26.17
CA CYS A 6 -11.12 73.41 -26.06
C CYS A 6 -9.79 72.76 -26.46
N LEU A 7 -9.44 72.95 -27.73
CA LEU A 7 -8.15 72.62 -28.30
C LEU A 7 -7.22 73.77 -27.97
N VAL A 8 -6.28 73.58 -27.03
CA VAL A 8 -5.19 74.53 -26.80
C VAL A 8 -3.97 73.97 -27.51
N ALA A 9 -3.75 74.49 -28.71
CA ALA A 9 -2.44 74.50 -29.34
C ALA A 9 -1.53 75.42 -28.53
N GLY A 10 -0.54 74.84 -27.88
CA GLY A 10 0.48 75.55 -27.12
C GLY A 10 1.75 74.73 -27.16
N GLY A 11 2.46 74.81 -28.28
CA GLY A 11 3.80 74.26 -28.39
C GLY A 11 4.72 74.96 -27.39
N PHE A 12 5.12 74.22 -26.36
CA PHE A 12 6.43 74.38 -25.76
C PHE A 12 7.19 73.09 -26.03
N LEU A 13 7.93 73.08 -27.15
CA LEU A 13 9.07 72.20 -27.29
C LEU A 13 10.11 72.64 -26.26
N VAL A 14 9.98 72.14 -25.05
CA VAL A 14 11.15 71.94 -24.20
C VAL A 14 11.78 70.65 -24.73
N SER A 15 12.67 70.81 -25.70
CA SER A 15 13.73 69.83 -25.94
C SER A 15 14.61 69.81 -24.69
N GLY A 16 14.13 69.12 -23.65
CA GLY A 16 14.95 68.62 -22.56
C GLY A 16 15.64 67.37 -23.06
N ASP A 17 16.95 67.33 -22.88
CA ASP A 17 17.85 66.26 -23.31
C ASP A 17 17.27 64.87 -22.97
N ALA A 18 16.96 64.07 -23.98
CA ALA A 18 16.42 62.72 -23.83
C ALA A 18 17.54 61.66 -23.68
N GLY A 19 18.70 62.07 -23.16
CA GLY A 19 19.83 61.20 -22.87
C GLY A 19 20.45 61.62 -21.54
N ASP A 20 20.06 60.94 -20.45
CA ASP A 20 20.85 60.69 -19.23
C ASP A 20 19.94 60.39 -18.00
N ASP A 21 18.83 59.65 -18.17
CA ASP A 21 18.25 58.97 -17.00
C ASP A 21 18.97 57.62 -16.80
N PRO A 22 19.86 57.48 -15.81
CA PRO A 22 20.62 56.25 -15.57
C PRO A 22 19.71 55.06 -15.25
N VAL A 23 18.50 55.31 -14.72
CA VAL A 23 17.52 54.27 -14.42
C VAL A 23 16.92 53.71 -15.70
N ALA A 24 16.49 54.59 -16.61
CA ALA A 24 15.93 54.18 -17.91
C ALA A 24 16.96 53.45 -18.78
N ALA A 25 18.24 53.85 -18.70
CA ALA A 25 19.33 53.17 -19.41
C ALA A 25 19.53 51.72 -18.95
N VAL A 26 19.49 51.47 -17.63
CA VAL A 26 19.57 50.11 -17.07
C VAL A 26 18.35 49.28 -17.47
N ASP A 27 17.16 49.87 -17.45
CA ASP A 27 15.93 49.16 -17.87
C ASP A 27 15.99 48.76 -19.34
N ALA A 28 16.49 49.64 -20.21
CA ALA A 28 16.70 49.33 -21.62
C ALA A 28 17.75 48.22 -21.84
N LEU A 29 18.84 48.24 -21.06
CA LEU A 29 19.89 47.22 -21.10
C LEU A 29 19.35 45.84 -20.70
N VAL A 30 18.55 45.74 -19.63
CA VAL A 30 17.94 44.48 -19.21
C VAL A 30 16.88 44.01 -20.21
N ALA A 31 16.06 44.92 -20.74
CA ALA A 31 15.06 44.59 -21.75
C ALA A 31 15.69 44.07 -23.05
N ALA A 32 16.88 44.56 -23.42
CA ALA A 32 17.63 44.06 -24.58
C ALA A 32 18.20 42.65 -24.34
N ALA A 33 18.66 42.36 -23.12
CA ALA A 33 19.20 41.04 -22.76
C ALA A 33 18.10 39.98 -22.53
N GLY A 34 16.93 40.40 -22.02
CA GLY A 34 15.79 39.55 -21.70
C GLY A 34 14.47 40.22 -22.10
N PRO A 35 14.03 40.06 -23.36
CA PRO A 35 12.79 40.68 -23.82
C PRO A 35 11.58 40.11 -23.07
N GLY A 36 10.66 41.00 -22.64
CA GLY A 36 9.44 40.62 -21.93
C GLY A 36 9.56 40.59 -20.39
N LEU A 37 10.71 41.00 -19.84
CA LEU A 37 10.89 41.14 -18.39
C LEU A 37 10.38 42.51 -17.92
N ASP A 38 9.41 42.51 -17.00
CA ASP A 38 8.93 43.74 -16.39
C ASP A 38 9.94 44.31 -15.38
N PRO A 39 10.03 45.65 -15.23
CA PRO A 39 10.95 46.29 -14.28
C PRO A 39 10.63 45.99 -12.80
N PRO A 40 11.63 46.15 -11.89
CA PRO A 40 11.41 46.06 -10.45
C PRO A 40 10.37 47.06 -9.94
N ALA A 41 9.31 46.52 -9.34
CA ALA A 41 8.24 47.27 -8.69
C ALA A 41 8.62 47.58 -7.23
N ILE A 42 9.64 48.41 -7.03
CA ILE A 42 10.09 48.89 -5.72
C ILE A 42 9.94 50.40 -5.65
N GLN A 43 9.65 50.94 -4.46
CA GLN A 43 9.59 52.37 -4.24
C GLN A 43 10.90 52.85 -3.63
N ARG A 44 11.79 53.42 -4.45
CA ARG A 44 13.03 54.00 -3.93
C ARG A 44 12.74 55.30 -3.18
N ARG A 45 13.25 55.40 -1.96
CA ARG A 45 13.17 56.60 -1.13
C ARG A 45 14.51 57.29 -1.09
N ASP A 46 14.50 58.61 -1.20
CA ASP A 46 15.66 59.48 -1.00
C ASP A 46 16.00 59.57 0.50
N ALA A 47 16.37 58.42 1.06
CA ALA A 47 16.72 58.23 2.44
C ALA A 47 17.86 57.21 2.58
N VAL A 48 18.72 57.45 3.55
CA VAL A 48 19.81 56.56 3.95
C VAL A 48 19.35 55.72 5.13
N LEU A 49 19.40 54.40 4.97
CA LEU A 49 19.07 53.45 6.04
C LEU A 49 20.28 53.31 6.96
N VAL A 50 20.11 53.60 8.24
CA VAL A 50 21.09 53.29 9.28
C VAL A 50 20.61 52.03 10.00
N THR A 51 21.39 50.96 9.91
CA THR A 51 21.01 49.65 10.47
C THR A 51 22.24 48.91 10.98
N GLY A 52 22.04 47.89 11.81
CA GLY A 52 23.12 47.14 12.42
C GLY A 52 22.64 46.18 13.51
N PRO A 53 23.56 45.36 14.05
CA PRO A 53 23.24 44.42 15.12
C PRO A 53 22.74 45.11 16.39
N TRP A 54 22.08 44.35 17.26
CA TRP A 54 21.56 44.90 18.51
C TRP A 54 22.69 45.50 19.36
N MET A 55 22.44 46.68 19.95
CA MET A 55 23.39 47.46 20.75
C MET A 55 24.62 47.99 19.97
N ALA A 56 24.61 47.98 18.64
CA ALA A 56 25.67 48.58 17.83
C ALA A 56 25.67 50.12 17.82
N GLY A 57 24.72 50.79 18.49
CA GLY A 57 24.68 52.27 18.53
C GLY A 57 24.08 52.92 17.28
N VAL A 58 23.24 52.19 16.54
CA VAL A 58 22.54 52.63 15.32
C VAL A 58 21.83 53.98 15.51
N THR A 59 21.00 54.13 16.54
CA THR A 59 20.25 55.37 16.81
C THR A 59 21.16 56.57 17.05
N ALA A 60 22.26 56.38 17.79
CA ALA A 60 23.23 57.46 18.04
C ALA A 60 23.92 57.91 16.75
N VAL A 61 24.28 56.96 15.89
CA VAL A 61 24.86 57.23 14.56
C VAL A 61 23.85 57.95 13.66
N ALA A 62 22.60 57.49 13.62
CA ALA A 62 21.54 58.12 12.83
C ALA A 62 21.30 59.58 13.28
N ASP A 63 21.22 59.84 14.59
CA ASP A 63 21.05 61.19 15.12
C ASP A 63 22.23 62.11 14.85
N ALA A 64 23.46 61.60 14.91
CA ALA A 64 24.66 62.35 14.55
C ALA A 64 24.66 62.73 13.06
N LEU A 65 24.30 61.79 12.17
CA LEU A 65 24.19 62.03 10.73
C LEU A 65 23.10 63.07 10.41
N ARG A 66 21.92 62.97 11.02
CA ARG A 66 20.82 63.97 10.85
C ARG A 66 21.26 65.39 11.21
N LYS A 67 22.07 65.55 12.26
CA LYS A 67 22.59 66.86 12.69
C LYS A 67 23.64 67.43 11.74
N ARG A 68 24.49 66.57 11.16
CA ARG A 68 25.64 66.99 10.34
C ARG A 68 25.31 67.12 8.84
N LEU A 69 24.34 66.35 8.36
CA LEU A 69 23.85 66.34 6.97
C LEU A 69 22.33 66.58 6.92
N PRO A 70 21.85 67.77 7.34
CA PRO A 70 20.41 68.06 7.44
C PRO A 70 19.67 68.04 6.10
N GLN A 71 20.40 68.10 4.98
CA GLN A 71 19.84 68.02 3.63
C GLN A 71 19.43 66.61 3.19
N HIS A 72 19.86 65.56 3.91
CA HIS A 72 19.53 64.16 3.61
C HIS A 72 18.67 63.54 4.70
N THR A 73 17.80 62.60 4.31
CA THR A 73 16.94 61.89 5.25
C THR A 73 17.64 60.63 5.75
N PHE A 74 17.75 60.47 7.08
CA PHE A 74 18.30 59.25 7.70
C PHE A 74 17.20 58.53 8.48
N VAL A 75 17.01 57.25 8.15
CA VAL A 75 15.95 56.40 8.68
C VAL A 75 16.53 55.15 9.32
N GLU A 76 15.89 54.64 10.37
CA GLU A 76 16.21 53.33 10.93
C GLU A 76 15.32 52.25 10.30
N SER A 77 15.64 50.97 10.52
CA SER A 77 14.92 49.85 9.88
C SER A 77 13.40 49.84 10.13
N ALA A 78 12.93 50.42 11.25
CA ALA A 78 11.51 50.49 11.59
C ALA A 78 10.75 51.61 10.84
N ASP A 79 11.47 52.56 10.24
CA ASP A 79 10.90 53.74 9.59
C ASP A 79 10.64 53.53 8.10
N LEU A 80 11.18 52.45 7.50
CA LEU A 80 10.93 52.06 6.12
C LEU A 80 9.64 51.23 6.01
N GLY A 81 8.74 51.67 5.13
CA GLY A 81 7.51 50.94 4.81
C GLY A 81 7.76 49.69 3.97
N PRO A 82 6.77 48.77 3.86
CA PRO A 82 6.89 47.59 3.03
C PRO A 82 7.13 47.94 1.55
N GLY A 83 8.20 47.42 0.96
CA GLY A 83 8.55 47.66 -0.45
C GLY A 83 9.28 48.99 -0.71
N GLU A 84 9.56 49.76 0.35
CA GLU A 84 10.42 50.94 0.27
C GLU A 84 11.88 50.52 0.39
N VAL A 85 12.73 51.10 -0.47
CA VAL A 85 14.16 50.80 -0.49
C VAL A 85 15.00 52.08 -0.35
N PRO A 86 16.07 52.06 0.46
CA PRO A 86 16.91 53.22 0.67
C PRO A 86 17.86 53.45 -0.52
N ILE A 87 18.37 54.67 -0.66
CA ILE A 87 19.40 54.99 -1.67
C ILE A 87 20.82 54.60 -1.22
N ALA A 88 21.06 54.48 0.08
CA ALA A 88 22.32 54.00 0.65
C ALA A 88 22.07 53.35 2.02
N VAL A 89 22.99 52.48 2.45
CA VAL A 89 22.94 51.80 3.75
C VAL A 89 24.19 52.15 4.55
N VAL A 90 23.99 52.65 5.77
CA VAL A 90 25.03 52.80 6.78
C VAL A 90 24.91 51.63 7.74
N PHE A 91 25.86 50.69 7.66
CA PHE A 91 25.85 49.48 8.47
C PHE A 91 26.75 49.64 9.69
N VAL A 92 26.13 49.75 10.86
CA VAL A 92 26.82 50.04 12.13
C VAL A 92 27.08 48.77 12.90
N VAL A 93 28.33 48.54 13.29
CA VAL A 93 28.76 47.46 14.20
C VAL A 93 29.51 48.06 15.38
N SER A 94 29.54 47.35 16.51
CA SER A 94 30.26 47.80 17.71
C SER A 94 31.74 47.40 17.63
N ALA A 95 32.67 48.30 17.98
CA ALA A 95 34.09 47.96 18.14
C ALA A 95 34.37 46.89 19.23
N ALA A 96 33.34 46.51 19.99
CA ALA A 96 33.40 45.47 21.01
C ALA A 96 33.57 44.05 20.45
N ALA A 97 33.18 43.79 19.19
CA ALA A 97 33.21 42.45 18.60
C ALA A 97 33.34 42.47 17.07
N ASN A 98 33.88 41.39 16.52
CA ASN A 98 33.90 41.15 15.08
C ASN A 98 32.51 40.77 14.55
N LEU A 99 32.31 40.96 13.24
CA LEU A 99 31.13 40.50 12.53
C LEU A 99 30.87 39.00 12.67
N THR A 100 29.60 38.65 12.86
CA THR A 100 29.11 37.27 12.83
C THR A 100 28.34 36.98 11.55
N GLN A 101 28.06 35.70 11.28
CA GLN A 101 27.25 35.28 10.14
C GLN A 101 25.83 35.88 10.17
N SER A 102 25.26 36.05 11.37
CA SER A 102 23.95 36.70 11.55
C SER A 102 23.99 38.18 11.16
N ASP A 103 25.10 38.87 11.42
CA ASP A 103 25.28 40.28 11.05
C ASP A 103 25.42 40.44 9.53
N CYS A 104 26.13 39.52 8.87
CA CYS A 104 26.19 39.46 7.41
C CYS A 104 24.80 39.22 6.79
N ALA A 105 23.98 38.34 7.37
CA ALA A 105 22.62 38.10 6.88
C ALA A 105 21.72 39.34 7.05
N LEU A 106 21.89 40.11 8.13
CA LEU A 106 21.21 41.38 8.32
C LEU A 106 21.62 42.42 7.27
N LEU A 107 22.92 42.50 6.96
CA LEU A 107 23.44 43.37 5.90
C LEU A 107 22.91 42.95 4.52
N ASP A 108 22.88 41.65 4.21
CA ASP A 108 22.34 41.13 2.95
C ASP A 108 20.87 41.53 2.74
N ALA A 109 20.06 41.46 3.80
CA ALA A 109 18.67 41.87 3.76
C ALA A 109 18.52 43.39 3.56
N ALA A 110 19.31 44.20 4.27
CA ALA A 110 19.27 45.66 4.16
C ALA A 110 19.73 46.18 2.78
N THR A 111 20.58 45.40 2.10
CA THR A 111 21.23 45.77 0.83
C THR A 111 20.70 45.00 -0.37
N GLU A 112 19.57 44.28 -0.21
CA GLU A 112 19.00 43.45 -1.27
C GLU A 112 18.76 44.22 -2.58
N HIS A 113 18.41 45.51 -2.48
CA HIS A 113 18.10 46.38 -3.61
C HIS A 113 18.99 47.64 -3.69
N THR A 114 20.05 47.70 -2.89
CA THR A 114 20.87 48.91 -2.70
C THR A 114 22.35 48.51 -2.71
N ASP A 115 23.14 49.17 -3.58
CA ASP A 115 24.55 48.90 -3.79
C ASP A 115 25.45 49.69 -2.82
N ALA A 116 25.10 50.95 -2.55
CA ALA A 116 25.93 51.82 -1.71
C ALA A 116 25.84 51.45 -0.23
N ILE A 117 26.99 51.11 0.33
CA ILE A 117 27.16 50.68 1.71
C ILE A 117 28.31 51.46 2.32
N VAL A 118 28.11 51.97 3.54
CA VAL A 118 29.17 52.51 4.39
C VAL A 118 29.19 51.71 5.68
N GLY A 119 30.27 50.97 5.93
CA GLY A 119 30.47 50.24 7.17
C GLY A 119 30.99 51.17 8.26
N VAL A 120 30.43 51.04 9.47
CA VAL A 120 30.77 51.89 10.61
C VAL A 120 31.10 51.05 11.82
N VAL A 121 32.33 51.18 12.32
CA VAL A 121 32.72 50.64 13.61
C VAL A 121 32.49 51.71 14.68
N SER A 122 31.42 51.55 15.45
CA SER A 122 31.01 52.47 16.52
C SER A 122 31.77 52.25 17.83
N LYS A 123 31.69 53.22 18.75
CA LYS A 123 32.27 53.18 20.11
C LYS A 123 33.80 53.15 20.13
N ILE A 124 34.42 53.86 19.18
CA ILE A 124 35.88 53.96 19.08
C ILE A 124 36.52 54.72 20.25
N ASP A 125 35.72 55.49 20.99
CA ASP A 125 36.08 56.18 22.22
C ASP A 125 36.37 55.23 23.38
N VAL A 126 35.71 54.07 23.41
CA VAL A 126 35.89 53.03 24.46
C VAL A 126 36.92 51.98 24.03
N HIS A 127 36.95 51.63 22.74
CA HIS A 127 37.71 50.47 22.25
C HIS A 127 38.94 50.90 21.44
N LEU A 128 40.10 51.00 22.08
CA LEU A 128 41.35 51.49 21.47
C LEU A 128 41.85 50.66 20.27
N ASN A 129 41.50 49.37 20.20
CA ASN A 129 41.89 48.46 19.10
C ASN A 129 40.88 48.44 17.93
N TRP A 130 40.00 49.44 17.83
CA TRP A 130 38.94 49.48 16.82
C TRP A 130 39.46 49.40 15.37
N ARG A 131 40.69 49.85 15.09
CA ARG A 131 41.30 49.76 13.75
C ARG A 131 41.54 48.31 13.31
N ASP A 132 41.90 47.44 14.24
CA ASP A 132 42.06 46.01 13.97
C ASP A 132 40.70 45.37 13.68
N ILE A 133 39.64 45.82 14.39
CA ILE A 133 38.27 45.38 14.16
C ILE A 133 37.75 45.82 12.79
N VAL A 134 38.06 47.05 12.35
CA VAL A 134 37.75 47.52 11.00
C VAL A 134 38.39 46.61 9.95
N ALA A 135 39.70 46.35 10.07
CA ALA A 135 40.41 45.48 9.13
C ALA A 135 39.81 44.06 9.10
N ALA A 136 39.56 43.46 10.28
CA ALA A 136 38.94 42.15 10.39
C ALA A 136 37.53 42.09 9.78
N ASN A 137 36.72 43.14 9.96
CA ASN A 137 35.38 43.21 9.40
C ASN A 137 35.39 43.40 7.88
N CYS A 138 36.31 44.20 7.34
CA CYS A 138 36.52 44.33 5.89
C CYS A 138 36.85 42.97 5.27
N ASP A 139 37.79 42.22 5.84
CA ASP A 139 38.22 40.91 5.35
C ASP A 139 37.07 39.88 5.45
N ALA A 140 36.35 39.88 6.57
CA ALA A 140 35.21 38.99 6.79
C ALA A 140 34.09 39.24 5.77
N LEU A 141 33.72 40.49 5.51
CA LEU A 141 32.71 40.81 4.52
C LEU A 141 33.16 40.56 3.08
N GLY A 142 34.41 40.87 2.75
CA GLY A 142 34.97 40.57 1.43
C GLY A 142 34.97 39.06 1.13
N THR A 143 35.17 38.24 2.16
CA THR A 143 35.07 36.77 2.09
C THR A 143 33.61 36.31 1.95
N HIS A 144 32.68 36.97 2.66
CA HIS A 144 31.24 36.64 2.60
C HIS A 144 30.62 36.94 1.23
N ALA A 145 30.90 38.13 0.67
CA ALA A 145 30.47 38.49 -0.67
C ALA A 145 31.43 39.50 -1.32
N ALA A 146 31.83 39.22 -2.56
CA ALA A 146 32.76 40.07 -3.32
C ALA A 146 32.31 41.53 -3.44
N ARG A 147 30.99 41.78 -3.42
CA ARG A 147 30.40 43.13 -3.48
C ARG A 147 30.77 44.01 -2.28
N TYR A 148 31.00 43.42 -1.12
CA TYR A 148 31.33 44.17 0.09
C TYR A 148 32.81 44.48 0.22
N ALA A 149 33.67 43.85 -0.59
CA ALA A 149 35.12 44.07 -0.53
C ALA A 149 35.53 45.52 -0.86
N ARG A 150 34.66 46.29 -1.53
CA ARG A 150 34.88 47.69 -1.91
C ARG A 150 34.13 48.70 -1.04
N ALA A 151 33.39 48.24 -0.03
CA ALA A 151 32.63 49.14 0.83
C ALA A 151 33.58 49.96 1.74
N PRO A 152 33.44 51.30 1.81
CA PRO A 152 34.21 52.10 2.76
C PRO A 152 33.85 51.74 4.20
N TRP A 153 34.87 51.60 5.04
CA TRP A 153 34.73 51.36 6.48
C TRP A 153 35.40 52.44 7.29
N VAL A 154 34.67 52.98 8.27
CA VAL A 154 35.13 54.10 9.12
C VAL A 154 34.86 53.82 10.59
N GLY A 155 35.68 54.39 11.46
CA GLY A 155 35.40 54.44 12.89
C GLY A 155 34.50 55.63 13.22
N ALA A 156 33.60 55.49 14.20
CA ALA A 156 32.79 56.61 14.67
C ALA A 156 32.51 56.54 16.19
N ALA A 157 32.57 57.69 16.86
CA ALA A 157 32.07 57.89 18.20
C ALA A 157 30.92 58.92 18.14
N ALA A 158 29.70 58.45 17.85
CA ALA A 158 28.55 59.33 17.64
C ALA A 158 27.97 59.93 18.94
N LEU A 159 28.15 59.24 20.07
CA LEU A 159 27.72 59.68 21.39
C LEU A 159 28.72 59.18 22.46
N PRO A 160 29.93 59.77 22.52
CA PRO A 160 30.96 59.34 23.46
C PRO A 160 30.59 59.73 24.90
N ASP A 161 31.01 58.92 25.89
CA ASP A 161 30.82 59.24 27.31
C ASP A 161 31.71 60.41 27.77
N LEU A 162 32.87 60.60 27.11
CA LEU A 162 33.79 61.71 27.32
C LEU A 162 34.30 62.25 25.98
N GLY A 163 34.27 63.57 25.80
CA GLY A 163 34.78 64.26 24.61
C GLY A 163 33.68 64.68 23.63
N ASP A 164 34.11 65.30 22.53
CA ASP A 164 33.21 65.68 21.45
C ASP A 164 32.97 64.47 20.51
N PRO A 165 31.79 64.37 19.86
CA PRO A 165 31.51 63.32 18.89
C PRO A 165 32.52 63.31 17.73
N ASP A 166 33.11 62.13 17.46
CA ASP A 166 34.01 61.90 16.33
C ASP A 166 33.25 61.16 15.22
N VAL A 167 32.73 61.92 14.26
CA VAL A 167 31.91 61.42 13.15
C VAL A 167 32.29 62.03 11.79
N ASP A 168 33.38 62.78 11.72
CA ASP A 168 33.72 63.54 10.50
C ASP A 168 34.09 62.61 9.34
N ASP A 169 34.86 61.54 9.61
CA ASP A 169 35.18 60.50 8.61
C ASP A 169 33.92 59.78 8.11
N LEU A 170 32.95 59.55 9.01
CA LEU A 170 31.65 58.98 8.66
C LEU A 170 30.83 59.91 7.78
N VAL A 171 30.74 61.19 8.14
CA VAL A 171 30.03 62.21 7.34
C VAL A 171 30.66 62.32 5.95
N ALA A 172 31.99 62.32 5.87
CA ALA A 172 32.72 62.36 4.59
C ALA A 172 32.44 61.11 3.74
N ALA A 173 32.48 59.91 4.34
CA ALA A 173 32.22 58.66 3.62
C ALA A 173 30.78 58.56 3.10
N VAL A 174 29.80 58.99 3.89
CA VAL A 174 28.39 59.02 3.48
C VAL A 174 28.16 60.05 2.38
N ALA A 175 28.67 61.28 2.55
CA ALA A 175 28.54 62.32 1.53
C ALA A 175 29.18 61.89 0.19
N ALA A 176 30.38 61.31 0.23
CA ALA A 176 31.07 60.82 -0.96
C ALA A 176 30.26 59.75 -1.72
N GLN A 177 29.53 58.88 -1.02
CA GLN A 177 28.64 57.90 -1.67
C GLN A 177 27.38 58.54 -2.25
N LEU A 178 26.80 59.52 -1.55
CA LEU A 178 25.59 60.21 -2.02
C LEU A 178 25.85 61.15 -3.20
N ASP A 179 27.06 61.71 -3.28
CA ASP A 179 27.50 62.59 -4.37
C ASP A 179 27.96 61.81 -5.62
N ASP A 180 28.02 60.47 -5.57
CA ASP A 180 28.42 59.64 -6.71
C ASP A 180 27.32 59.64 -7.79
N PRO A 181 27.59 60.16 -9.01
CA PRO A 181 26.60 60.21 -10.08
C PRO A 181 26.12 58.82 -10.54
N ASP A 182 26.93 57.77 -10.36
CA ASP A 182 26.60 56.40 -10.75
C ASP A 182 25.75 55.66 -9.70
N LEU A 183 25.51 56.26 -8.53
CA LEU A 183 24.75 55.64 -7.44
C LEU A 183 23.37 55.15 -7.89
N ALA A 184 22.63 56.01 -8.61
CA ALA A 184 21.30 55.70 -9.11
C ALA A 184 21.32 54.48 -10.05
N ARG A 185 22.34 54.41 -10.93
CA ARG A 185 22.58 53.32 -11.88
C ARG A 185 22.88 52.00 -11.15
N ARG A 186 23.86 51.99 -10.24
CA ARG A 186 24.25 50.78 -9.49
C ARG A 186 23.12 50.24 -8.64
N ASN A 187 22.43 51.13 -7.93
CA ASN A 187 21.25 50.75 -7.18
C ASN A 187 20.15 50.18 -8.09
N ARG A 188 19.98 50.69 -9.33
CA ARG A 188 19.00 50.12 -10.27
C ARG A 188 19.42 48.73 -10.75
N LEU A 189 20.70 48.50 -11.02
CA LEU A 189 21.24 47.18 -11.35
C LEU A 189 21.00 46.18 -10.21
N ARG A 190 21.20 46.56 -8.95
CA ARG A 190 20.89 45.72 -7.78
C ARG A 190 19.41 45.35 -7.65
N ALA A 191 18.53 46.33 -7.88
CA ALA A 191 17.10 46.09 -7.91
C ALA A 191 16.72 45.03 -8.96
N TRP A 192 17.33 45.10 -10.15
CA TRP A 192 17.18 44.09 -11.19
C TRP A 192 17.76 42.73 -10.79
N GLU A 193 18.95 42.70 -10.19
CA GLU A 193 19.59 41.46 -9.75
C GLU A 193 18.69 40.67 -8.77
N SER A 194 18.22 41.31 -7.70
CA SER A 194 17.34 40.65 -6.72
C SER A 194 16.03 40.20 -7.36
N ARG A 195 15.45 41.00 -8.27
CA ARG A 195 14.24 40.61 -9.01
C ARG A 195 14.46 39.36 -9.85
N LEU A 196 15.53 39.32 -10.66
CA LEU A 196 15.84 38.19 -11.54
C LEU A 196 16.15 36.92 -10.74
N GLN A 197 16.90 37.03 -9.65
CA GLN A 197 17.13 35.92 -8.73
C GLN A 197 15.81 35.42 -8.08
N THR A 198 14.89 36.33 -7.77
CA THR A 198 13.57 35.97 -7.24
C THR A 198 12.70 35.27 -8.28
N LEU A 199 12.73 35.72 -9.54
CA LEU A 199 12.06 35.04 -10.66
C LEU A 199 12.66 33.65 -10.92
N ALA A 200 13.99 33.53 -10.94
CA ALA A 200 14.66 32.24 -11.11
C ALA A 200 14.26 31.24 -10.01
N ARG A 201 14.36 31.66 -8.74
CA ARG A 201 13.93 30.84 -7.59
C ARG A 201 12.44 30.46 -7.65
N ARG A 202 11.60 31.32 -8.22
CA ARG A 202 10.17 31.04 -8.39
C ARG A 202 9.97 29.91 -9.42
N PHE A 203 10.61 29.98 -10.58
CA PHE A 203 10.50 28.92 -11.58
C PHE A 203 11.01 27.58 -11.04
N ASP A 204 12.13 27.57 -10.33
CA ASP A 204 12.67 26.35 -9.72
C ASP A 204 11.68 25.77 -8.69
N ARG A 205 11.07 26.61 -7.84
CA ARG A 205 10.02 26.18 -6.88
C ARG A 205 8.78 25.63 -7.57
N GLU A 206 8.35 26.21 -8.69
CA GLU A 206 7.19 25.74 -9.46
C GLU A 206 7.43 24.36 -10.10
N VAL A 207 8.67 24.11 -10.56
CA VAL A 207 9.12 22.80 -11.08
C VAL A 207 9.24 21.79 -9.94
N GLU A 208 9.91 22.17 -8.85
CA GLU A 208 10.07 21.35 -7.67
C GLU A 208 8.72 20.92 -7.12
N GLY A 209 7.76 21.83 -6.94
CA GLY A 209 6.39 21.50 -6.52
C GLY A 209 6.33 20.54 -5.34
N SER A 210 7.03 20.81 -4.23
CA SER A 210 7.15 19.90 -3.08
C SER A 210 5.80 19.36 -2.57
N GLY A 211 4.78 20.23 -2.45
CA GLY A 211 3.42 19.82 -2.09
C GLY A 211 2.76 18.90 -3.13
N ARG A 212 3.01 19.14 -4.43
CA ARG A 212 2.55 18.27 -5.52
C ARG A 212 3.22 16.90 -5.45
N ARG A 213 4.54 16.86 -5.20
CA ARG A 213 5.31 15.60 -5.03
C ARG A 213 4.78 14.79 -3.85
N ALA A 214 4.53 15.42 -2.71
CA ALA A 214 3.94 14.76 -1.54
C ALA A 214 2.56 14.16 -1.85
N ARG A 215 1.70 14.91 -2.59
CA ARG A 215 0.38 14.40 -3.01
C ARG A 215 0.49 13.23 -3.98
N VAL A 216 1.40 13.29 -4.97
CA VAL A 216 1.63 12.20 -5.92
C VAL A 216 2.08 10.92 -5.20
N GLU A 217 2.96 11.04 -4.21
CA GLU A 217 3.42 9.89 -3.44
C GLU A 217 2.28 9.28 -2.60
N ALA A 218 1.49 10.12 -1.93
CA ALA A 218 0.30 9.67 -1.20
C ALA A 218 -0.71 8.93 -2.11
N LEU A 219 -0.96 9.44 -3.33
CA LEU A 219 -1.83 8.79 -4.31
C LEU A 219 -1.28 7.43 -4.78
N ARG A 220 0.05 7.31 -4.96
CA ARG A 220 0.70 6.03 -5.31
C ARG A 220 0.58 5.01 -4.19
N GLU A 221 0.77 5.45 -2.96
CA GLU A 221 0.61 4.63 -1.76
C GLU A 221 -0.85 4.15 -1.63
N GLU A 222 -1.83 5.05 -1.78
CA GLU A 222 -3.26 4.74 -1.77
C GLU A 222 -3.62 3.71 -2.85
N ARG A 223 -3.15 3.91 -4.09
CA ARG A 223 -3.32 2.95 -5.19
C ARG A 223 -2.71 1.59 -4.86
N SER A 224 -1.49 1.57 -4.35
CA SER A 224 -0.78 0.34 -4.00
C SER A 224 -1.51 -0.44 -2.90
N THR A 225 -2.03 0.28 -1.91
CA THR A 225 -2.77 -0.25 -0.76
C THR A 225 -4.10 -0.83 -1.21
N ALA A 226 -4.86 -0.11 -2.04
CA ALA A 226 -6.14 -0.60 -2.58
C ALA A 226 -5.96 -1.91 -3.37
N LEU A 227 -4.96 -1.97 -4.25
CA LEU A 227 -4.66 -3.18 -5.03
C LEU A 227 -4.17 -4.34 -4.16
N GLN A 228 -3.37 -4.05 -3.13
CA GLN A 228 -2.87 -5.06 -2.20
C GLN A 228 -3.98 -5.65 -1.33
N GLN A 229 -4.81 -4.79 -0.73
CA GLN A 229 -5.97 -5.22 0.07
C GLN A 229 -6.92 -6.06 -0.78
N ARG A 230 -7.14 -5.70 -2.05
CA ARG A 230 -7.93 -6.55 -2.97
C ARG A 230 -7.29 -7.93 -3.10
N ARG A 231 -6.00 -8.03 -3.45
CA ARG A 231 -5.34 -9.32 -3.64
C ARG A 231 -5.43 -10.20 -2.39
N GLN A 232 -5.24 -9.60 -1.22
CA GLN A 232 -5.37 -10.30 0.06
C GLN A 232 -6.79 -10.81 0.29
N ALA A 233 -7.80 -9.94 0.19
CA ALA A 233 -9.21 -10.33 0.34
C ALA A 233 -9.62 -11.43 -0.65
N LYS A 234 -9.12 -11.40 -1.90
CA LYS A 234 -9.34 -12.47 -2.89
C LYS A 234 -8.82 -13.82 -2.39
N SER A 235 -7.57 -13.80 -1.93
CA SER A 235 -6.89 -15.01 -1.45
C SER A 235 -7.56 -15.57 -0.20
N GLU A 236 -7.92 -14.71 0.75
CA GLU A 236 -8.59 -15.10 2.00
C GLU A 236 -9.95 -15.74 1.73
N ARG A 237 -10.76 -15.17 0.84
CA ARG A 237 -12.07 -15.76 0.47
C ARG A 237 -11.91 -17.10 -0.24
N THR A 238 -10.97 -17.22 -1.17
CA THR A 238 -10.72 -18.48 -1.88
C THR A 238 -10.24 -19.58 -0.93
N ILE A 239 -9.35 -19.24 0.00
CA ILE A 239 -8.84 -20.17 1.03
C ILE A 239 -9.99 -20.57 1.97
N THR A 240 -10.80 -19.62 2.41
CA THR A 240 -11.96 -19.85 3.28
C THR A 240 -12.96 -20.79 2.61
N LEU A 241 -13.33 -20.53 1.35
CA LEU A 241 -14.25 -21.37 0.59
C LEU A 241 -13.73 -22.81 0.48
N ARG A 242 -12.46 -22.97 0.08
CA ARG A 242 -11.85 -24.30 -0.04
C ARG A 242 -11.82 -25.02 1.30
N GLY A 243 -11.47 -24.32 2.38
CA GLY A 243 -11.48 -24.87 3.75
C GLY A 243 -12.86 -25.37 4.17
N GLN A 244 -13.91 -24.57 3.96
CA GLN A 244 -15.29 -24.93 4.29
C GLN A 244 -15.79 -26.12 3.47
N ILE A 245 -15.50 -26.17 2.16
CA ILE A 245 -15.88 -27.31 1.30
C ILE A 245 -15.19 -28.60 1.76
N GLN A 246 -13.88 -28.56 2.05
CA GLN A 246 -13.17 -29.76 2.50
C GLN A 246 -13.68 -30.23 3.88
N GLN A 247 -13.95 -29.30 4.80
CA GLN A 247 -14.54 -29.63 6.10
C GLN A 247 -15.93 -30.26 5.96
N ALA A 248 -16.78 -29.69 5.10
CA ALA A 248 -18.11 -30.22 4.83
C ALA A 248 -18.05 -31.62 4.20
N ARG A 249 -17.14 -31.84 3.23
CA ARG A 249 -16.92 -33.16 2.62
C ARG A 249 -16.59 -34.22 3.67
N VAL A 250 -15.64 -33.93 4.55
CA VAL A 250 -15.24 -34.88 5.61
C VAL A 250 -16.39 -35.15 6.58
N ALA A 251 -17.10 -34.10 7.01
CA ALA A 251 -18.23 -34.24 7.92
C ALA A 251 -19.38 -35.05 7.31
N LEU A 252 -19.72 -34.80 6.04
CA LEU A 252 -20.77 -35.51 5.33
C LEU A 252 -20.42 -36.98 5.08
N SER A 253 -19.20 -37.28 4.65
CA SER A 253 -18.75 -38.67 4.49
C SER A 253 -18.74 -39.42 5.82
N HIS A 254 -18.38 -38.76 6.93
CA HIS A 254 -18.43 -39.37 8.25
C HIS A 254 -19.88 -39.65 8.70
N SER A 255 -20.77 -38.66 8.54
CA SER A 255 -22.19 -38.79 8.87
C SER A 255 -22.86 -39.92 8.08
N ALA A 256 -22.62 -39.98 6.76
CA ALA A 256 -23.12 -41.04 5.87
C ALA A 256 -22.70 -42.44 6.35
N ARG A 257 -21.42 -42.64 6.69
CA ARG A 257 -20.91 -43.91 7.20
C ARG A 257 -21.53 -44.28 8.55
N ASN A 258 -21.68 -43.32 9.45
CA ASN A 258 -22.30 -43.56 10.75
C ASN A 258 -23.78 -43.97 10.58
N ARG A 259 -24.52 -43.35 9.67
CA ARG A 259 -25.92 -43.74 9.40
C ARG A 259 -26.01 -45.14 8.78
N CYS A 260 -25.13 -45.47 7.83
CA CYS A 260 -25.05 -46.83 7.26
C CYS A 260 -24.71 -47.88 8.35
N ALA A 261 -23.79 -47.57 9.26
CA ALA A 261 -23.45 -48.44 10.37
C ALA A 261 -24.61 -48.63 11.36
N SER A 262 -25.37 -47.56 11.64
CA SER A 262 -26.58 -47.61 12.48
C SER A 262 -27.62 -48.55 11.88
N VAL A 263 -27.98 -48.36 10.61
CA VAL A 263 -28.99 -49.19 9.94
C VAL A 263 -28.52 -50.63 9.78
N ARG A 264 -27.22 -50.87 9.57
CA ARG A 264 -26.68 -52.24 9.61
C ARG A 264 -26.94 -52.90 10.97
N THR A 265 -26.67 -52.22 12.08
CA THR A 265 -26.95 -52.75 13.42
C THR A 265 -28.45 -52.98 13.62
N GLU A 266 -29.30 -52.03 13.23
CA GLU A 266 -30.77 -52.15 13.33
C GLU A 266 -31.30 -53.36 12.54
N LEU A 267 -30.82 -53.56 11.30
CA LEU A 267 -31.19 -54.70 10.46
C LEU A 267 -30.66 -56.04 11.00
N GLN A 268 -29.43 -56.08 11.53
CA GLN A 268 -28.86 -57.28 12.14
C GLN A 268 -29.61 -57.69 13.41
N GLU A 269 -29.99 -56.73 14.25
CA GLU A 269 -30.85 -56.95 15.42
C GLU A 269 -32.24 -57.44 15.01
N HIS A 270 -32.83 -56.83 13.98
CA HIS A 270 -34.10 -57.27 13.42
C HIS A 270 -34.02 -58.71 12.91
N ALA A 271 -32.99 -59.05 12.12
CA ALA A 271 -32.75 -60.39 11.60
C ALA A 271 -32.59 -61.44 12.72
N ALA A 272 -31.91 -61.09 13.82
CA ALA A 272 -31.75 -61.95 14.99
C ALA A 272 -33.07 -62.20 15.74
N GLY A 273 -34.00 -61.24 15.72
CA GLY A 273 -35.32 -61.31 16.36
C GLY A 273 -36.40 -62.05 15.54
N LEU A 274 -36.19 -62.26 14.23
CA LEU A 274 -37.21 -62.79 13.33
C LEU A 274 -37.65 -64.23 13.66
N SER A 275 -38.96 -64.47 13.51
CA SER A 275 -39.55 -65.81 13.49
C SER A 275 -39.64 -66.36 12.06
N ARG A 276 -39.69 -67.69 11.91
CA ARG A 276 -39.69 -68.38 10.60
C ARG A 276 -40.85 -67.95 9.68
N ARG A 277 -41.96 -67.46 10.23
CA ARG A 277 -43.14 -66.98 9.47
C ARG A 277 -42.92 -65.61 8.83
N ASN A 278 -42.07 -64.78 9.43
CA ASN A 278 -41.89 -63.37 9.04
C ASN A 278 -40.66 -63.16 8.14
N MET A 279 -39.76 -64.15 8.03
CA MET A 279 -38.58 -64.10 7.16
C MET A 279 -38.82 -63.68 5.69
N PRO A 280 -39.96 -64.02 5.04
CA PRO A 280 -40.21 -63.56 3.67
C PRO A 280 -40.44 -62.06 3.52
N GLY A 281 -40.81 -61.34 4.59
CA GLY A 281 -41.06 -59.89 4.57
C GLY A 281 -39.82 -59.04 4.78
N PHE A 282 -38.77 -59.61 5.38
CA PHE A 282 -37.55 -58.90 5.75
C PHE A 282 -36.84 -58.22 4.58
N GLU A 283 -36.90 -58.80 3.38
CA GLU A 283 -36.31 -58.18 2.19
C GLU A 283 -36.97 -56.83 1.87
N ALA A 284 -38.30 -56.76 1.91
CA ALA A 284 -39.04 -55.53 1.65
C ALA A 284 -38.79 -54.48 2.76
N ASP A 285 -38.84 -54.92 4.03
CA ASP A 285 -38.60 -54.04 5.18
C ASP A 285 -37.17 -53.45 5.15
N ALA A 286 -36.18 -54.26 4.73
CA ALA A 286 -34.80 -53.79 4.59
C ALA A 286 -34.67 -52.76 3.46
N TYR A 287 -35.26 -53.01 2.28
CA TYR A 287 -35.26 -52.05 1.17
C TYR A 287 -35.93 -50.72 1.51
N GLU A 288 -37.03 -50.74 2.26
CA GLU A 288 -37.68 -49.52 2.75
C GLU A 288 -36.75 -48.72 3.68
N ALA A 289 -36.08 -49.38 4.63
CA ALA A 289 -35.10 -48.74 5.51
C ALA A 289 -33.88 -48.18 4.74
N LEU A 290 -33.43 -48.88 3.70
CA LEU A 290 -32.33 -48.44 2.83
C LEU A 290 -32.70 -47.17 2.05
N GLU A 291 -33.90 -47.13 1.45
CA GLU A 291 -34.43 -45.96 0.75
C GLU A 291 -34.59 -44.75 1.70
N GLU A 292 -35.04 -44.98 2.93
CA GLU A 292 -35.14 -43.94 3.95
C GLU A 292 -33.77 -43.31 4.26
N VAL A 293 -32.72 -44.13 4.42
CA VAL A 293 -31.35 -43.63 4.65
C VAL A 293 -30.84 -42.83 3.47
N VAL A 294 -31.07 -43.27 2.23
CA VAL A 294 -30.65 -42.50 1.04
C VAL A 294 -31.33 -41.14 1.02
N ALA A 295 -32.64 -41.09 1.31
CA ALA A 295 -33.40 -39.84 1.38
C ALA A 295 -32.95 -38.92 2.53
N GLU A 296 -32.65 -39.50 3.70
CA GLU A 296 -32.11 -38.79 4.86
C GLU A 296 -30.75 -38.17 4.56
N VAL A 297 -29.80 -38.95 4.05
CA VAL A 297 -28.45 -38.44 3.74
C VAL A 297 -28.49 -37.41 2.62
N SER A 298 -29.36 -37.55 1.62
CA SER A 298 -29.55 -36.52 0.59
C SER A 298 -30.01 -35.20 1.22
N ARG A 299 -31.03 -35.23 2.09
CA ARG A 299 -31.53 -34.02 2.76
C ARG A 299 -30.47 -33.38 3.65
N ASP A 300 -29.77 -34.18 4.45
CA ASP A 300 -28.72 -33.68 5.35
C ASP A 300 -27.54 -33.09 4.57
N THR A 301 -27.22 -33.67 3.42
CA THR A 301 -26.22 -33.13 2.49
C THR A 301 -26.62 -31.76 1.97
N ASP A 302 -27.85 -31.62 1.49
CA ASP A 302 -28.35 -30.35 0.96
C ASP A 302 -28.40 -29.26 2.07
N VAL A 303 -28.85 -29.61 3.28
CA VAL A 303 -28.84 -28.70 4.44
C VAL A 303 -27.42 -28.26 4.80
N LYS A 304 -26.48 -29.20 4.91
CA LYS A 304 -25.10 -28.86 5.27
C LYS A 304 -24.41 -27.99 4.22
N LEU A 305 -24.67 -28.24 2.94
CA LEU A 305 -24.13 -27.43 1.84
C LEU A 305 -24.75 -26.03 1.81
N ALA A 306 -26.02 -25.88 2.18
CA ALA A 306 -26.66 -24.57 2.37
C ALA A 306 -26.03 -23.78 3.53
N GLU A 307 -25.68 -24.43 4.65
CA GLU A 307 -24.93 -23.78 5.74
C GLU A 307 -23.55 -23.26 5.28
N VAL A 308 -22.84 -24.02 4.45
CA VAL A 308 -21.55 -23.59 3.87
C VAL A 308 -21.73 -22.37 2.98
N ALA A 309 -22.76 -22.36 2.12
CA ALA A 309 -23.09 -21.22 1.28
C ALA A 309 -23.35 -19.96 2.10
N GLN A 310 -24.11 -20.10 3.19
CA GLN A 310 -24.40 -19.01 4.13
C GLN A 310 -23.13 -18.51 4.84
N ALA A 311 -22.26 -19.40 5.29
CA ALA A 311 -21.01 -19.03 5.96
C ALA A 311 -20.06 -18.24 5.04
N VAL A 312 -20.02 -18.57 3.73
CA VAL A 312 -19.20 -17.88 2.73
C VAL A 312 -19.95 -16.70 2.09
N HIS A 313 -21.21 -16.46 2.47
CA HIS A 313 -22.07 -15.38 1.96
C HIS A 313 -22.28 -15.41 0.43
N VAL A 314 -22.21 -16.59 -0.17
CA VAL A 314 -22.41 -16.78 -1.61
C VAL A 314 -23.79 -17.40 -1.82
N PRO A 315 -24.68 -16.78 -2.62
CA PRO A 315 -25.96 -17.38 -2.96
C PRO A 315 -25.71 -18.69 -3.72
N MET A 316 -26.39 -19.74 -3.29
CA MET A 316 -26.23 -21.08 -3.86
C MET A 316 -27.61 -21.67 -4.12
N ASP A 317 -27.80 -22.14 -5.35
CA ASP A 317 -28.98 -22.89 -5.76
C ASP A 317 -28.49 -24.22 -6.36
N LEU A 318 -28.74 -25.32 -5.64
CA LEU A 318 -28.36 -26.66 -6.04
C LEU A 318 -29.45 -27.21 -6.98
N PRO A 319 -29.09 -27.75 -8.16
CA PRO A 319 -30.08 -28.38 -9.03
C PRO A 319 -30.75 -29.55 -8.28
N PRO A 320 -32.08 -29.72 -8.36
CA PRO A 320 -32.76 -30.82 -7.69
C PRO A 320 -32.30 -32.18 -8.25
N LEU A 321 -32.26 -33.22 -7.40
CA LEU A 321 -32.07 -34.59 -7.89
C LEU A 321 -33.38 -35.05 -8.54
N GLU A 322 -33.35 -35.41 -9.82
CA GLU A 322 -34.52 -35.94 -10.54
C GLU A 322 -34.94 -37.32 -9.99
N GLN A 323 -33.98 -38.15 -9.59
CA GLN A 323 -34.19 -39.44 -8.93
C GLN A 323 -33.08 -39.70 -7.91
N LEU A 324 -33.48 -40.23 -6.75
CA LEU A 324 -32.53 -40.74 -5.76
C LEU A 324 -31.97 -42.10 -6.23
N PRO A 325 -30.68 -42.36 -6.00
CA PRO A 325 -30.08 -43.62 -6.41
C PRO A 325 -30.66 -44.78 -5.58
N THR A 326 -31.00 -45.88 -6.27
CA THR A 326 -31.53 -47.09 -5.66
C THR A 326 -30.39 -48.06 -5.34
N VAL A 327 -30.49 -48.77 -4.20
CA VAL A 327 -29.53 -49.82 -3.84
C VAL A 327 -29.85 -51.09 -4.63
N ASP A 328 -28.98 -51.46 -5.58
CA ASP A 328 -29.12 -52.72 -6.33
C ASP A 328 -28.34 -53.83 -5.62
N ALA A 329 -29.06 -54.79 -5.05
CA ALA A 329 -28.48 -55.95 -4.39
C ALA A 329 -29.22 -57.24 -4.76
N ALA A 330 -28.48 -58.34 -4.84
CA ALA A 330 -29.08 -59.64 -5.12
C ALA A 330 -30.05 -60.05 -4.00
N PRO A 331 -31.21 -60.67 -4.32
CA PRO A 331 -32.19 -61.08 -3.31
C PRO A 331 -31.60 -62.14 -2.36
N PRO A 332 -32.06 -62.22 -1.10
CA PRO A 332 -31.51 -63.15 -0.12
C PRO A 332 -31.70 -64.60 -0.59
N PRO A 333 -30.67 -65.47 -0.46
CA PRO A 333 -30.66 -66.82 -1.04
C PRO A 333 -31.51 -67.83 -0.27
N LEU A 334 -32.73 -67.47 0.14
CA LEU A 334 -33.64 -68.31 0.93
C LEU A 334 -34.35 -69.41 0.10
N LYS A 335 -34.22 -69.38 -1.24
CA LYS A 335 -35.02 -70.19 -2.17
C LYS A 335 -34.41 -71.53 -2.62
N SER A 336 -33.13 -71.84 -2.31
CA SER A 336 -32.44 -73.09 -2.76
C SER A 336 -32.82 -74.37 -1.97
N ARG A 337 -33.80 -74.27 -1.06
CA ARG A 337 -34.13 -75.27 -0.02
C ARG A 337 -34.55 -76.67 -0.48
N ARG A 338 -35.02 -76.88 -1.71
CA ARG A 338 -35.69 -78.17 -2.05
C ARG A 338 -34.76 -79.39 -1.99
N GLN A 339 -33.49 -79.24 -2.36
CA GLN A 339 -32.53 -80.35 -2.36
C GLN A 339 -31.90 -80.59 -0.97
N GLU A 340 -31.63 -79.53 -0.22
CA GLU A 340 -31.05 -79.61 1.13
C GLU A 340 -32.05 -80.13 2.18
N THR A 341 -33.33 -79.73 2.05
CA THR A 341 -34.41 -80.24 2.92
C THR A 341 -34.60 -81.74 2.72
N TRP A 342 -34.48 -82.25 1.49
CA TRP A 342 -34.58 -83.68 1.20
C TRP A 342 -33.42 -84.47 1.83
N LEU A 343 -32.18 -83.96 1.74
CA LEU A 343 -31.02 -84.54 2.40
C LEU A 343 -31.14 -84.54 3.94
N MET A 344 -31.64 -83.45 4.54
CA MET A 344 -31.89 -83.39 5.99
C MET A 344 -33.03 -84.32 6.43
N VAL A 345 -34.06 -84.51 5.62
CA VAL A 345 -35.13 -85.47 5.91
C VAL A 345 -34.59 -86.89 5.88
N VAL A 346 -33.78 -87.27 4.88
CA VAL A 346 -33.14 -88.60 4.80
C VAL A 346 -32.21 -88.84 5.99
N LEU A 347 -31.40 -87.84 6.37
CA LEU A 347 -30.49 -87.93 7.51
C LEU A 347 -31.23 -87.95 8.87
N GLY A 348 -32.31 -87.17 9.01
CA GLY A 348 -33.17 -87.11 10.19
C GLY A 348 -33.98 -88.39 10.39
N VAL A 349 -34.41 -89.04 9.30
CA VAL A 349 -35.01 -90.38 9.33
C VAL A 349 -33.99 -91.41 9.82
N GLY A 350 -32.74 -91.37 9.34
CA GLY A 350 -31.66 -92.26 9.80
C GLY A 350 -31.30 -92.08 11.28
N PHE A 351 -31.21 -90.84 11.75
CA PHE A 351 -30.92 -90.53 13.16
C PHE A 351 -32.11 -90.87 14.08
N GLY A 352 -33.34 -90.54 13.67
CA GLY A 352 -34.57 -90.87 14.41
C GLY A 352 -34.77 -92.38 14.54
N LEU A 353 -34.41 -93.15 13.50
CA LEU A 353 -34.40 -94.61 13.54
C LEU A 353 -33.34 -95.12 14.55
N GLY A 354 -32.13 -94.56 14.56
CA GLY A 354 -31.06 -94.93 15.49
C GLY A 354 -31.39 -94.65 16.96
N VAL A 355 -31.98 -93.49 17.26
CA VAL A 355 -32.42 -93.13 18.63
C VAL A 355 -33.61 -93.98 19.06
N ALA A 356 -34.57 -94.25 18.18
CA ALA A 356 -35.67 -95.16 18.48
C ALA A 356 -35.16 -96.56 18.84
N LEU A 357 -34.13 -97.06 18.14
CA LEU A 357 -33.52 -98.36 18.42
C LEU A 357 -32.74 -98.39 19.75
N THR A 358 -32.02 -97.33 20.12
CA THR A 358 -31.30 -97.27 21.41
C THR A 358 -32.25 -97.09 22.59
N LEU A 359 -33.28 -96.25 22.45
CA LEU A 359 -34.32 -96.03 23.47
C LEU A 359 -35.23 -97.26 23.62
N SER A 360 -35.55 -97.95 22.51
CA SER A 360 -36.23 -99.25 22.51
C SER A 360 -35.41 -100.33 23.22
N ARG A 361 -34.08 -100.28 23.17
CA ARG A 361 -33.19 -101.22 23.88
C ARG A 361 -33.12 -100.94 25.38
N LEU A 362 -33.09 -99.68 25.78
CA LEU A 362 -33.14 -99.25 27.19
C LEU A 362 -34.49 -99.57 27.84
N MET A 363 -35.58 -99.38 27.10
CA MET A 363 -36.93 -99.75 27.56
C MET A 363 -37.19 -101.26 27.54
N SER A 364 -36.51 -102.03 26.69
CA SER A 364 -36.56 -103.51 26.72
C SER A 364 -36.12 -104.08 28.07
N GLY A 365 -35.18 -103.41 28.77
CA GLY A 365 -34.78 -103.79 30.13
C GLY A 365 -35.85 -103.54 31.21
N VAL A 366 -36.76 -102.59 31.00
CA VAL A 366 -37.82 -102.20 31.95
C VAL A 366 -39.17 -102.84 31.60
N ALA A 367 -39.42 -103.13 30.32
CA ALA A 367 -40.67 -103.70 29.80
C ALA A 367 -40.90 -105.17 30.19
N SER A 368 -39.87 -105.89 30.66
CA SER A 368 -39.99 -107.28 31.12
C SER A 368 -40.89 -107.48 32.36
N ARG A 369 -41.38 -106.40 32.99
CA ARG A 369 -42.29 -106.43 34.16
C ARG A 369 -43.65 -105.73 33.95
N LEU A 370 -43.98 -105.28 32.74
CA LEU A 370 -45.21 -104.52 32.45
C LEU A 370 -46.12 -105.24 31.44
N ASN A 371 -47.44 -105.01 31.55
CA ASN A 371 -48.45 -105.56 30.64
C ASN A 371 -48.10 -105.26 29.16
N PRO A 372 -48.32 -106.21 28.23
CA PRO A 372 -47.91 -106.07 26.82
C PRO A 372 -48.55 -104.85 26.12
N ALA A 373 -49.74 -104.41 26.56
CA ALA A 373 -50.38 -103.21 26.06
C ALA A 373 -49.63 -101.91 26.43
N LEU A 374 -49.03 -101.84 27.62
CA LEU A 374 -48.30 -100.66 28.09
C LEU A 374 -46.95 -100.48 27.37
N ALA A 375 -46.31 -101.59 27.00
CA ALA A 375 -45.05 -101.59 26.27
C ALA A 375 -45.19 -101.00 24.85
N VAL A 376 -46.30 -101.29 24.16
CA VAL A 376 -46.61 -100.72 22.84
C VAL A 376 -46.81 -99.20 22.92
N VAL A 377 -47.53 -98.72 23.93
CA VAL A 377 -47.75 -97.28 24.15
C VAL A 377 -46.44 -96.55 24.46
N ALA A 378 -45.57 -97.13 25.30
CA ALA A 378 -44.25 -96.56 25.61
C ALA A 378 -43.32 -96.50 24.39
N ALA A 379 -43.35 -97.52 23.53
CA ALA A 379 -42.59 -97.54 22.28
C ALA A 379 -43.07 -96.46 21.29
N LEU A 380 -44.39 -96.30 21.12
CA LEU A 380 -44.98 -95.24 20.30
C LEU A 380 -44.65 -93.84 20.83
N ALA A 381 -44.69 -93.66 22.15
CA ALA A 381 -44.30 -92.40 22.79
C ALA A 381 -42.81 -92.08 22.56
N CYS A 382 -41.92 -93.07 22.65
CA CYS A 382 -40.50 -92.90 22.36
C CYS A 382 -40.23 -92.49 20.91
N VAL A 383 -40.93 -93.10 19.94
CA VAL A 383 -40.83 -92.74 18.52
C VAL A 383 -41.34 -91.32 18.30
N ALA A 384 -42.49 -90.96 18.89
CA ALA A 384 -43.05 -89.62 18.80
C ALA A 384 -42.11 -88.55 19.39
N ILE A 385 -41.52 -88.80 20.56
CA ILE A 385 -40.54 -87.89 21.19
C ILE A 385 -39.27 -87.78 20.34
N SER A 386 -38.79 -88.88 19.76
CA SER A 386 -37.60 -88.86 18.90
C SER A 386 -37.85 -88.08 17.61
N LEU A 387 -39.03 -88.24 16.99
CA LEU A 387 -39.47 -87.45 15.83
C LEU A 387 -39.67 -85.97 16.18
N ALA A 388 -40.20 -85.67 17.37
CA ALA A 388 -40.35 -84.31 17.84
C ALA A 388 -38.99 -83.64 18.09
N LEU A 389 -38.04 -84.34 18.70
CA LEU A 389 -36.67 -83.85 18.93
C LEU A 389 -35.90 -83.67 17.62
N THR A 390 -36.00 -84.60 16.66
CA THR A 390 -35.35 -84.42 15.34
C THR A 390 -35.98 -83.27 14.56
N TYR A 391 -37.31 -83.18 14.56
CA TYR A 391 -38.01 -82.03 13.99
C TYR A 391 -37.56 -80.72 14.65
N MET A 392 -37.46 -80.69 15.98
CA MET A 392 -37.02 -79.51 16.74
C MET A 392 -35.58 -79.12 16.38
N VAL A 393 -34.64 -80.06 16.34
CA VAL A 393 -33.23 -79.79 15.98
C VAL A 393 -33.09 -79.33 14.54
N ILE A 394 -33.79 -79.96 13.60
CA ILE A 394 -33.82 -79.54 12.19
C ILE A 394 -34.43 -78.14 12.07
N ASN A 395 -35.52 -77.86 12.80
CA ASN A 395 -36.17 -76.56 12.80
C ASN A 395 -35.28 -75.45 13.41
N ILE A 396 -34.60 -75.72 14.53
CA ILE A 396 -33.66 -74.77 15.16
C ILE A 396 -32.44 -74.53 14.26
N ARG A 397 -31.84 -75.60 13.71
CA ARG A 397 -30.66 -75.47 12.82
C ARG A 397 -31.01 -74.74 11.53
N ALA A 398 -32.17 -75.05 10.93
CA ALA A 398 -32.67 -74.33 9.76
C ALA A 398 -32.92 -72.85 10.08
N LEU A 399 -33.49 -72.54 11.25
CA LEU A 399 -33.71 -71.16 11.69
C LEU A 399 -32.40 -70.41 11.93
N LEU A 400 -31.39 -71.04 12.56
CA LEU A 400 -30.07 -70.44 12.76
C LEU A 400 -29.32 -70.24 11.43
N HIS A 401 -29.46 -71.18 10.49
CA HIS A 401 -28.88 -71.05 9.15
C HIS A 401 -29.53 -69.91 8.35
N ASP A 402 -30.87 -69.84 8.35
CA ASP A 402 -31.60 -68.74 7.71
C ASP A 402 -31.18 -67.39 8.28
N ARG A 403 -31.02 -67.27 9.62
CA ARG A 403 -30.52 -66.06 10.26
C ARG A 403 -29.09 -65.72 9.85
N SER A 404 -28.21 -66.71 9.71
CA SER A 404 -26.83 -66.47 9.23
C SER A 404 -26.78 -66.00 7.76
N LEU A 405 -27.71 -66.49 6.92
CA LEU A 405 -27.83 -66.03 5.53
C LEU A 405 -28.37 -64.60 5.47
N LEU A 406 -29.36 -64.26 6.31
CA LEU A 406 -29.89 -62.91 6.43
C LEU A 406 -28.85 -61.93 6.98
N ASP A 407 -28.06 -62.34 7.98
CA ASP A 407 -26.97 -61.52 8.53
C ASP A 407 -25.90 -61.22 7.47
N ARG A 408 -25.47 -62.24 6.72
CA ARG A 408 -24.53 -62.07 5.60
C ARG A 408 -25.11 -61.16 4.51
N TRP A 409 -26.35 -61.41 4.11
CA TRP A 409 -27.04 -60.61 3.10
C TRP A 409 -27.20 -59.15 3.56
N THR A 410 -27.52 -58.92 4.84
CA THR A 410 -27.56 -57.57 5.43
C THR A 410 -26.21 -56.88 5.31
N GLY A 411 -25.11 -57.60 5.54
CA GLY A 411 -23.75 -57.10 5.30
C GLY A 411 -23.52 -56.69 3.84
N ASP A 412 -23.92 -57.52 2.89
CA ASP A 412 -23.76 -57.25 1.44
C ASP A 412 -24.59 -56.03 1.00
N VAL A 413 -25.85 -55.94 1.43
CA VAL A 413 -26.77 -54.84 1.07
C VAL A 413 -26.37 -53.52 1.72
N THR A 414 -25.91 -53.54 2.97
CA THR A 414 -25.43 -52.32 3.66
C THR A 414 -24.09 -51.84 3.10
N ALA A 415 -23.25 -52.73 2.57
CA ALA A 415 -22.07 -52.34 1.80
C ALA A 415 -22.45 -51.66 0.46
N ALA A 416 -23.47 -52.19 -0.24
CA ALA A 416 -24.01 -51.54 -1.43
C ALA A 416 -24.61 -50.15 -1.11
N LEU A 417 -25.37 -50.03 -0.01
CA LEU A 417 -25.86 -48.74 0.50
C LEU A 417 -24.70 -47.76 0.74
N GLN A 418 -23.65 -48.19 1.44
CA GLN A 418 -22.51 -47.33 1.74
C GLN A 418 -21.89 -46.79 0.45
N SER A 419 -21.72 -47.64 -0.58
CA SER A 419 -21.21 -47.20 -1.89
C SER A 419 -22.12 -46.16 -2.54
N VAL A 420 -23.43 -46.41 -2.57
CA VAL A 420 -24.43 -45.50 -3.17
C VAL A 420 -24.46 -44.15 -2.47
N VAL A 421 -24.45 -44.15 -1.13
CA VAL A 421 -24.50 -42.92 -0.34
C VAL A 421 -23.18 -42.14 -0.45
N GLU A 422 -22.02 -42.81 -0.44
CA GLU A 422 -20.72 -42.15 -0.64
C GLU A 422 -20.63 -41.50 -2.03
N GLU A 423 -21.14 -42.15 -3.08
CA GLU A 423 -21.23 -41.59 -4.44
C GLU A 423 -22.19 -40.40 -4.52
N LEU A 424 -23.36 -40.48 -3.88
CA LEU A 424 -24.33 -39.38 -3.80
C LEU A 424 -23.69 -38.16 -3.15
N VAL A 425 -23.09 -38.33 -1.97
CA VAL A 425 -22.43 -37.23 -1.24
C VAL A 425 -21.31 -36.63 -2.07
N ALA A 426 -20.45 -37.46 -2.67
CA ALA A 426 -19.33 -36.97 -3.49
C ALA A 426 -19.83 -36.15 -4.69
N THR A 427 -20.83 -36.64 -5.41
CA THR A 427 -21.41 -35.96 -6.57
C THR A 427 -22.10 -34.66 -6.17
N ARG A 428 -22.87 -34.67 -5.08
CA ARG A 428 -23.54 -33.47 -4.55
C ARG A 428 -22.55 -32.40 -4.10
N VAL A 429 -21.49 -32.77 -3.39
CA VAL A 429 -20.43 -31.85 -2.96
C VAL A 429 -19.71 -31.24 -4.17
N LEU A 430 -19.41 -32.03 -5.21
CA LEU A 430 -18.76 -31.52 -6.44
C LEU A 430 -19.63 -30.49 -7.18
N VAL A 431 -20.94 -30.76 -7.30
CA VAL A 431 -21.88 -29.80 -7.90
C VAL A 431 -21.92 -28.51 -7.07
N ALA A 432 -22.03 -28.63 -5.73
CA ALA A 432 -22.02 -27.46 -4.85
C ALA A 432 -20.71 -26.66 -4.95
N GLU A 433 -19.54 -27.31 -4.98
CA GLU A 433 -18.24 -26.66 -5.18
C GLU A 433 -18.23 -25.84 -6.49
N SER A 434 -18.77 -26.41 -7.57
CA SER A 434 -18.83 -25.71 -8.86
C SER A 434 -19.74 -24.47 -8.82
N VAL A 435 -20.91 -24.56 -8.16
CA VAL A 435 -21.86 -23.45 -8.03
C VAL A 435 -21.30 -22.35 -7.12
N LEU A 436 -20.75 -22.72 -5.96
CA LEU A 436 -20.13 -21.79 -5.03
C LEU A 436 -18.92 -21.08 -5.65
N SER A 437 -18.08 -21.81 -6.39
CA SER A 437 -16.94 -21.22 -7.09
C SER A 437 -17.37 -20.20 -8.16
N LYS A 438 -18.44 -20.50 -8.90
CA LYS A 438 -19.02 -19.55 -9.88
C LYS A 438 -19.60 -18.32 -9.20
N GLY A 439 -20.36 -18.50 -8.11
CA GLY A 439 -20.92 -17.39 -7.34
C GLY A 439 -19.83 -16.48 -6.77
N LEU A 440 -18.77 -17.07 -6.22
CA LEU A 440 -17.62 -16.31 -5.71
C LEU A 440 -16.91 -15.52 -6.83
N LEU A 441 -16.74 -16.12 -8.01
CA LEU A 441 -16.14 -15.42 -9.16
C LEU A 441 -16.97 -14.21 -9.60
N ALA A 442 -18.30 -14.34 -9.66
CA ALA A 442 -19.19 -13.24 -10.03
C ALA A 442 -19.14 -12.08 -9.01
N GLN A 443 -19.12 -12.41 -7.71
CA GLN A 443 -18.93 -11.41 -6.66
C GLN A 443 -17.55 -10.75 -6.76
N ASP A 444 -16.50 -11.54 -6.99
CA ASP A 444 -15.14 -11.05 -7.14
C ASP A 444 -14.99 -10.09 -8.34
N GLU A 445 -15.71 -10.34 -9.44
CA GLU A 445 -15.73 -9.48 -10.62
C GLU A 445 -16.41 -8.15 -10.33
N ALA A 446 -17.56 -8.15 -9.65
CA ALA A 446 -18.26 -6.93 -9.23
C ALA A 446 -17.38 -6.06 -8.32
N GLU A 447 -16.79 -6.63 -7.28
CA GLU A 447 -15.88 -5.90 -6.39
C GLU A 447 -14.61 -5.43 -7.11
N ASN A 448 -14.10 -6.22 -8.06
CA ASN A 448 -12.96 -5.80 -8.87
C ASN A 448 -13.30 -4.61 -9.78
N ALA A 449 -14.51 -4.54 -10.32
CA ALA A 449 -14.98 -3.40 -11.09
C ALA A 449 -15.05 -2.13 -10.22
N GLU A 450 -15.54 -2.24 -8.99
CA GLU A 450 -15.58 -1.13 -8.03
C GLU A 450 -14.18 -0.61 -7.68
N VAL A 451 -13.26 -1.51 -7.30
CA VAL A 451 -11.87 -1.14 -6.99
C VAL A 451 -11.17 -0.56 -8.21
N SER A 452 -11.41 -1.11 -9.41
CA SER A 452 -10.85 -0.60 -10.66
C SER A 452 -11.37 0.80 -10.99
N ALA A 453 -12.66 1.09 -10.72
CA ALA A 453 -13.23 2.41 -10.86
C ALA A 453 -12.57 3.42 -9.91
N SER A 454 -12.38 3.05 -8.63
CA SER A 454 -11.67 3.87 -7.64
C SER A 454 -10.22 4.15 -8.04
N VAL A 455 -9.47 3.12 -8.45
CA VAL A 455 -8.10 3.27 -8.98
C VAL A 455 -8.07 4.15 -10.23
N GLY A 456 -9.09 4.07 -11.09
CA GLY A 456 -9.23 4.94 -12.26
C GLY A 456 -9.33 6.43 -11.91
N VAL A 457 -9.95 6.78 -10.76
CA VAL A 457 -9.97 8.16 -10.24
C VAL A 457 -8.57 8.59 -9.80
N ILE A 458 -7.87 7.73 -9.04
CA ILE A 458 -6.49 8.00 -8.60
C ILE A 458 -5.55 8.19 -9.81
N ASP A 459 -5.65 7.31 -10.81
CA ASP A 459 -4.85 7.38 -12.03
C ASP A 459 -5.16 8.65 -12.84
N ALA A 460 -6.39 9.20 -12.76
CA ALA A 460 -6.74 10.47 -13.36
C ALA A 460 -6.06 11.66 -12.67
N GLU A 461 -6.08 11.69 -11.33
CA GLU A 461 -5.41 12.73 -10.55
C GLU A 461 -3.89 12.68 -10.74
N LEU A 462 -3.30 11.48 -10.78
CA LEU A 462 -1.88 11.29 -11.09
C LEU A 462 -1.50 11.84 -12.47
N ARG A 463 -2.33 11.62 -13.49
CA ARG A 463 -2.14 12.19 -14.83
C ARG A 463 -2.24 13.71 -14.82
N GLU A 464 -3.17 14.29 -14.07
CA GLU A 464 -3.29 15.74 -13.94
C GLU A 464 -2.04 16.37 -13.31
N HIS A 465 -1.52 15.77 -12.24
CA HIS A 465 -0.28 16.22 -11.61
C HIS A 465 0.93 16.06 -12.53
N ALA A 466 1.00 14.99 -13.33
CA ALA A 466 2.05 14.81 -14.34
C ALA A 466 1.98 15.90 -15.42
N LEU A 467 0.79 16.23 -15.91
CA LEU A 467 0.60 17.32 -16.87
C LEU A 467 0.96 18.68 -16.26
N ALA A 468 0.62 18.93 -15.00
CA ALA A 468 0.98 20.17 -14.31
C ALA A 468 2.51 20.29 -14.14
N ALA A 469 3.20 19.21 -13.79
CA ALA A 469 4.67 19.18 -13.70
C ALA A 469 5.32 19.42 -15.07
N ALA A 470 4.84 18.78 -16.12
CA ALA A 470 5.33 18.98 -17.49
C ALA A 470 5.14 20.44 -17.95
N ARG A 471 3.99 21.07 -17.62
CA ARG A 471 3.75 22.49 -17.91
C ARG A 471 4.71 23.42 -17.17
N ALA A 472 4.96 23.15 -15.88
CA ALA A 472 5.91 23.94 -15.09
C ALA A 472 7.34 23.82 -15.64
N ALA A 473 7.77 22.61 -15.99
CA ALA A 473 9.07 22.37 -16.63
C ALA A 473 9.17 23.11 -17.98
N ALA A 474 8.15 22.99 -18.83
CA ALA A 474 8.14 23.67 -20.12
C ALA A 474 8.12 25.21 -20.02
N ALA A 475 7.46 25.77 -18.99
CA ALA A 475 7.50 27.21 -18.71
C ALA A 475 8.91 27.65 -18.28
N ARG A 476 9.53 26.91 -17.36
CA ARG A 476 10.91 27.15 -16.91
C ARG A 476 11.90 27.07 -18.06
N ASP A 477 11.81 26.04 -18.91
CA ASP A 477 12.71 25.89 -20.06
C ASP A 477 12.53 27.00 -21.11
N ARG A 478 11.33 27.59 -21.22
CA ARG A 478 11.07 28.72 -22.12
C ARG A 478 11.56 30.06 -21.56
N GLU A 479 11.35 30.31 -20.27
CA GLU A 479 11.52 31.64 -19.67
C GLU A 479 12.85 31.81 -18.92
N MET A 480 13.42 30.74 -18.36
CA MET A 480 14.67 30.78 -17.61
C MET A 480 15.86 31.29 -18.44
N PRO A 481 16.05 30.94 -19.73
CA PRO A 481 17.19 31.43 -20.49
C PRO A 481 17.27 32.96 -20.56
N ALA A 482 16.12 33.64 -20.71
CA ALA A 482 16.05 35.09 -20.73
C ALA A 482 16.41 35.71 -19.37
N VAL A 483 15.96 35.09 -18.27
CA VAL A 483 16.31 35.51 -16.90
C VAL A 483 17.81 35.31 -16.63
N THR A 484 18.38 34.18 -17.03
CA THR A 484 19.82 33.89 -16.86
C THR A 484 20.68 34.84 -17.67
N ALA A 485 20.31 35.12 -18.94
CA ALA A 485 21.03 36.07 -19.79
C ALA A 485 20.99 37.49 -19.20
N ALA A 486 19.81 37.96 -18.77
CA ALA A 486 19.66 39.26 -18.12
C ALA A 486 20.47 39.33 -16.82
N LEU A 487 20.47 38.27 -16.00
CA LEU A 487 21.22 38.21 -14.75
C LEU A 487 22.74 38.27 -14.99
N ALA A 488 23.22 37.60 -16.04
CA ALA A 488 24.62 37.63 -16.44
C ALA A 488 25.07 39.04 -16.86
N VAL A 489 24.25 39.75 -17.65
CA VAL A 489 24.53 41.14 -18.05
C VAL A 489 24.54 42.07 -16.83
N VAL A 490 23.54 41.96 -15.93
CA VAL A 490 23.48 42.79 -14.72
C VAL A 490 24.70 42.58 -13.82
N ARG A 491 25.14 41.33 -13.63
CA ARG A 491 26.35 41.02 -12.83
C ARG A 491 27.63 41.53 -13.47
N ALA A 492 27.75 41.43 -14.79
CA ALA A 492 28.88 41.98 -15.52
C ALA A 492 28.99 43.51 -15.33
N GLU A 493 27.87 44.21 -15.41
CA GLU A 493 27.79 45.67 -15.18
C GLU A 493 28.09 46.07 -13.74
N LEU A 494 27.79 45.21 -12.76
CA LEU A 494 28.15 45.39 -11.36
C LEU A 494 29.62 45.02 -11.05
N GLY A 495 30.37 44.52 -12.04
CA GLY A 495 31.76 44.10 -11.87
C GLY A 495 31.92 42.84 -11.01
N GLU A 496 30.85 42.04 -10.91
CA GLU A 496 30.85 40.78 -10.18
C GLU A 496 31.21 39.63 -11.14
N PRO A 497 32.06 38.69 -10.72
CA PRO A 497 32.36 37.54 -11.57
C PRO A 497 31.06 36.77 -11.84
N GLY A 498 30.69 36.68 -13.12
CA GLY A 498 29.58 35.84 -13.57
C GLY A 498 29.83 34.37 -13.22
N ILE A 499 28.75 33.61 -13.04
CA ILE A 499 28.82 32.14 -12.97
C ILE A 499 29.46 31.69 -14.28
N ARG A 500 30.69 31.17 -14.22
CA ARG A 500 31.27 30.43 -15.34
C ARG A 500 30.40 29.19 -15.49
N GLU A 501 29.76 29.04 -16.64
CA GLU A 501 29.27 27.73 -17.04
C GLU A 501 30.48 26.79 -16.99
N ASP A 502 30.38 25.74 -16.17
CA ASP A 502 31.37 24.65 -16.17
C ASP A 502 31.42 24.08 -17.58
N GLU A 503 32.35 24.56 -18.40
CA GLU A 503 32.87 23.80 -19.53
C GLU A 503 33.43 22.52 -18.93
N SER A 504 32.69 21.44 -19.13
CA SER A 504 33.16 20.08 -18.90
C SER A 504 34.53 19.93 -19.54
N HIS A 505 35.57 19.91 -18.71
CA HIS A 505 36.88 19.45 -19.11
C HIS A 505 36.74 17.98 -19.51
N ALA A 506 36.53 17.76 -20.81
CA ALA A 506 37.06 16.59 -21.48
C ALA A 506 38.58 16.74 -21.42
N GLU A 507 39.21 16.15 -20.40
CA GLU A 507 40.65 15.93 -20.42
C GLU A 507 40.96 15.02 -21.60
N GLU A 508 41.61 15.62 -22.61
CA GLU A 508 42.45 14.95 -23.57
C GLU A 508 43.54 14.17 -22.82
N GLY A 509 43.29 12.88 -22.59
CA GLY A 509 44.33 11.91 -22.26
C GLY A 509 45.21 11.65 -23.48
N GLY A 510 46.24 12.47 -23.62
CA GLY A 510 47.34 12.26 -24.57
C GLY A 510 48.15 11.00 -24.22
N ALA A 511 48.41 10.22 -25.26
CA ALA A 511 49.15 8.98 -25.32
C ALA A 511 50.49 8.95 -24.55
N ASP A 512 50.75 7.80 -23.90
CA ASP A 512 52.07 7.19 -23.94
C ASP A 512 51.95 5.70 -24.27
N ASP A 513 52.93 5.23 -25.02
CA ASP A 513 52.88 4.13 -25.95
C ASP A 513 53.49 2.85 -25.34
N THR A 514 53.02 1.70 -25.82
CA THR A 514 53.75 0.41 -25.87
C THR A 514 53.95 -0.42 -24.58
N GLU A 515 53.18 -1.51 -24.43
CA GLU A 515 53.72 -2.89 -24.57
C GLU A 515 52.61 -3.95 -24.33
N LYS A 516 52.32 -4.72 -25.38
CA LYS A 516 51.77 -6.09 -25.36
C LYS A 516 52.78 -6.91 -26.20
N PRO A 517 52.95 -8.25 -26.06
CA PRO A 517 52.03 -9.19 -25.44
C PRO A 517 52.61 -10.41 -24.70
N ALA A 518 51.77 -11.10 -23.93
CA ALA A 518 51.85 -12.56 -23.82
C ALA A 518 50.49 -13.18 -23.44
N SER A 519 50.14 -14.19 -24.20
CA SER A 519 48.97 -15.06 -24.12
C SER A 519 49.25 -16.28 -23.23
N ARG A 520 48.26 -16.72 -22.43
CA ARG A 520 48.07 -18.11 -21.93
C ARG A 520 46.69 -18.18 -21.26
N SER A 521 45.67 -18.71 -21.95
CA SER A 521 45.12 -20.07 -21.89
C SER A 521 44.80 -20.62 -20.49
N GLU A 522 43.59 -21.21 -20.40
CA GLU A 522 43.09 -22.21 -19.43
C GLU A 522 42.61 -21.67 -18.07
N ASP A 523 41.53 -22.13 -17.45
CA ASP A 523 40.44 -23.08 -17.74
C ASP A 523 39.44 -22.97 -16.56
N GLY A 524 38.19 -23.40 -16.73
CA GLY A 524 37.29 -23.77 -15.63
C GLY A 524 36.25 -22.75 -15.15
N GLY A 525 35.01 -22.90 -15.65
CA GLY A 525 33.83 -22.88 -14.78
C GLY A 525 33.27 -24.31 -14.67
N PRO A 526 32.12 -24.56 -14.01
CA PRO A 526 31.46 -23.86 -12.90
C PRO A 526 31.22 -24.81 -11.69
N SER A 527 31.04 -24.29 -10.47
CA SER A 527 30.42 -25.08 -9.39
C SER A 527 29.06 -24.49 -9.04
N GLY A 528 28.01 -25.19 -9.45
CA GLY A 528 26.74 -25.15 -8.73
C GLY A 528 26.86 -25.94 -7.44
N SER A 529 26.03 -25.59 -6.46
CA SER A 529 25.41 -26.53 -5.52
C SER A 529 24.17 -25.88 -4.93
N SER A 530 23.03 -26.35 -5.43
CA SER A 530 21.76 -26.37 -4.74
C SER A 530 21.84 -27.25 -3.49
N GLU A 531 21.17 -26.83 -2.41
CA GLU A 531 20.51 -27.68 -1.39
C GLU A 531 19.47 -26.75 -0.73
N SER A 532 18.19 -26.80 -1.11
CA SER A 532 17.13 -27.70 -0.65
C SER A 532 17.04 -27.83 0.88
N LEU A 533 15.95 -27.33 1.47
CA LEU A 533 15.02 -28.12 2.31
C LEU A 533 13.83 -27.27 2.82
N LEU A 534 12.64 -27.83 2.55
CA LEU A 534 11.31 -27.64 3.16
C LEU A 534 10.45 -26.45 2.71
#